data_AF-A0A970XMP2-F1
#
_entry.id   AF-A0A970XMP2-F1
#
_cell.length_a   1.000
_cell.length_b   1.000
_cell.length_c   1.000
_cell.angle_alpha   90.00
_cell.angle_beta   90.00
_cell.angle_gamma   90.00
#
_symmetry.space_group_name_H-M   'P 1'
#
loop_
_entity.id
_entity.type
_entity.pdbx_description
1 polymer ?
#
loop_
_entity_poly.entity_id
_entity_poly.type
_entity_poly.pdbx_seq_one_letter_code
_entity_poly.pdbx_strand_id
1 'polypeptide(L)'
;MSLKDSNADLRLEDLSQEQLARFIMDMSHRQAIHHTLWFREVEHQLGMKRALDMLEEVNNRFNRIEMERLGKALGFEVQDGIPAPLLDLPREKLIELTGELGKNWLAMDGIWFQAVEQAYGMNDAKRCNDSCWNRFSQVEARMIKSFLGLPEQAGLQGLKQALGFRMYSRINKQSVIEEGPTSIIFQMNDCRVQSARQRKGLADYPCKSAGLVEYSRFAWEIDERIQTECVGCPPDEHPPEWFCAWRFTIPQE
;
A
#
# COMPACT_ATOMS: atom_id res chain seq x y z
N MET A 1 -6.23 23.22 -20.67
CA MET A 1 -5.72 24.34 -21.50
C MET A 1 -4.21 24.24 -21.50
N SER A 2 -3.61 23.89 -22.64
CA SER A 2 -2.19 23.57 -22.73
C SER A 2 -1.35 24.86 -22.67
N LEU A 3 -0.39 24.94 -21.75
CA LEU A 3 0.66 25.98 -21.69
C LEU A 3 1.66 25.81 -22.87
N LYS A 4 1.16 25.60 -24.08
CA LYS A 4 1.97 25.24 -25.25
C LYS A 4 2.55 26.44 -26.01
N ASP A 5 2.21 27.66 -25.61
CA ASP A 5 2.87 28.87 -26.12
C ASP A 5 3.80 29.40 -25.02
N SER A 6 5.09 29.13 -25.19
CA SER A 6 6.15 29.44 -24.23
C SER A 6 6.32 30.96 -24.09
N ASN A 7 5.81 31.53 -23.01
CA ASN A 7 6.28 32.82 -22.53
C ASN A 7 7.48 32.55 -21.62
N ALA A 8 8.69 32.86 -22.09
CA ALA A 8 9.95 32.57 -21.38
C ALA A 8 10.05 33.23 -20.00
N ASP A 9 9.15 34.19 -19.72
CA ASP A 9 9.08 34.96 -18.46
C ASP A 9 7.85 34.63 -17.59
N LEU A 10 7.16 33.51 -17.83
CA LEU A 10 6.00 33.12 -17.00
C LEU A 10 6.42 32.84 -15.55
N ARG A 11 5.87 33.58 -14.59
CA ARG A 11 6.09 33.36 -13.15
C ARG A 11 4.89 32.70 -12.49
N LEU A 12 5.07 32.19 -11.27
CA LEU A 12 3.99 31.57 -10.51
C LEU A 12 2.85 32.56 -10.23
N GLU A 13 3.18 33.82 -9.97
CA GLU A 13 2.22 34.89 -9.69
C GLU A 13 1.33 35.22 -10.90
N ASP A 14 1.76 34.84 -12.11
CA ASP A 14 1.03 35.08 -13.34
C ASP A 14 0.03 33.94 -13.65
N LEU A 15 0.02 32.86 -12.85
CA LEU A 15 -0.90 31.74 -13.01
C LEU A 15 -2.30 32.08 -12.49
N SER A 16 -3.32 31.57 -13.18
CA SER A 16 -4.70 31.63 -12.69
C SER A 16 -4.87 30.85 -11.39
N GLN A 17 -5.94 31.12 -10.65
CA GLN A 17 -6.27 30.39 -9.43
C GLN A 17 -6.36 28.87 -9.65
N GLU A 18 -6.96 28.44 -10.76
CA GLU A 18 -7.03 27.00 -11.10
C GLU A 18 -5.64 26.43 -11.40
N GLN A 19 -4.80 27.18 -12.13
CA GLN A 19 -3.43 26.75 -12.45
C GLN A 19 -2.58 26.64 -11.19
N LEU A 20 -2.69 27.58 -10.25
CA LEU A 20 -2.02 27.52 -8.95
C LEU A 20 -2.49 26.31 -8.13
N ALA A 21 -3.79 26.06 -8.05
CA ALA A 21 -4.31 24.89 -7.33
C ALA A 21 -3.78 23.57 -7.92
N ARG A 22 -3.77 23.44 -9.25
CA ARG A 22 -3.20 22.27 -9.94
C ARG A 22 -1.70 22.15 -9.70
N PHE A 23 -0.99 23.26 -9.70
CA PHE A 23 0.45 23.30 -9.42
C PHE A 23 0.75 22.82 -7.99
N ILE A 24 -0.05 23.22 -6.99
CA ILE A 24 0.10 22.72 -5.61
C ILE A 24 -0.10 21.21 -5.54
N MET A 25 -1.13 20.66 -6.17
CA MET A 25 -1.36 19.21 -6.22
C MET A 25 -0.18 18.47 -6.87
N ASP A 26 0.36 19.03 -7.95
CA ASP A 26 1.53 18.49 -8.65
C ASP A 26 2.80 18.57 -7.77
N MET A 27 3.00 19.64 -7.01
CA MET A 27 4.10 19.74 -6.04
C MET A 27 4.02 18.64 -4.97
N SER A 28 2.83 18.38 -4.41
CA SER A 28 2.61 17.28 -3.47
C SER A 28 2.92 15.91 -4.09
N HIS A 29 2.55 15.71 -5.36
CA HIS A 29 2.88 14.48 -6.08
C HIS A 29 4.40 14.31 -6.28
N ARG A 30 5.10 15.36 -6.70
CA ARG A 30 6.57 15.35 -6.85
C ARG A 30 7.27 15.06 -5.53
N GLN A 31 6.74 15.58 -4.42
CA GLN A 31 7.26 15.31 -3.09
C GLN A 31 7.10 13.83 -2.72
N ALA A 32 5.94 13.21 -2.98
CA ALA A 32 5.71 11.79 -2.74
C ALA A 32 6.64 10.90 -3.59
N ILE A 33 6.87 11.27 -4.86
CA ILE A 33 7.86 10.61 -5.71
C ILE A 33 9.26 10.74 -5.12
N HIS A 34 9.68 11.97 -4.77
CA HIS A 34 11.01 12.23 -4.23
C HIS A 34 11.27 11.46 -2.92
N HIS A 35 10.28 11.40 -2.03
CA HIS A 35 10.34 10.59 -0.82
C HIS A 35 10.53 9.11 -1.14
N THR A 36 9.77 8.58 -2.10
CA THR A 36 9.89 7.19 -2.55
C THR A 36 11.26 6.93 -3.19
N LEU A 37 11.80 7.86 -3.97
CA LEU A 37 13.14 7.74 -4.56
C LEU A 37 14.23 7.72 -3.48
N TRP A 38 14.14 8.57 -2.45
CA TRP A 38 15.05 8.51 -1.31
C TRP A 38 15.00 7.15 -0.62
N PHE A 39 13.81 6.64 -0.32
CA PHE A 39 13.65 5.31 0.25
C PHE A 39 14.30 4.23 -0.65
N ARG A 40 14.06 4.29 -1.96
CA ARG A 40 14.61 3.33 -2.92
C ARG A 40 16.13 3.39 -3.02
N GLU A 41 16.72 4.58 -2.97
CA GLU A 41 18.18 4.74 -2.95
C GLU A 41 18.80 4.24 -1.64
N VAL A 42 18.17 4.50 -0.49
CA VAL A 42 18.64 3.94 0.78
C VAL A 42 18.54 2.41 0.77
N GLU A 43 17.45 1.84 0.25
CA GLU A 43 17.32 0.39 0.07
C GLU A 43 18.43 -0.16 -0.85
N HIS A 44 18.70 0.52 -1.96
CA HIS A 44 19.72 0.10 -2.93
C HIS A 44 21.14 0.15 -2.35
N GLN A 45 21.49 1.24 -1.65
CA GLN A 45 22.84 1.47 -1.15
C GLN A 45 23.12 0.76 0.18
N LEU A 46 22.13 0.74 1.08
CA LEU A 46 22.32 0.33 2.48
C LEU A 46 21.55 -0.95 2.87
N GLY A 47 20.65 -1.42 2.00
CA GLY A 47 19.82 -2.61 2.19
C GLY A 47 18.45 -2.30 2.81
N MET A 48 17.49 -3.20 2.58
CA MET A 48 16.08 -3.03 2.98
C MET A 48 15.89 -2.80 4.49
N LYS A 49 16.56 -3.56 5.35
CA LYS A 49 16.41 -3.41 6.80
C LYS A 49 16.71 -1.99 7.27
N ARG A 50 17.85 -1.43 6.84
CA ARG A 50 18.24 -0.05 7.17
C ARG A 50 17.30 0.98 6.55
N ALA A 51 16.82 0.73 5.32
CA ALA A 51 15.86 1.60 4.67
C ALA A 51 14.53 1.67 5.44
N LEU A 52 14.05 0.54 5.98
CA LEU A 52 12.84 0.49 6.81
C LEU A 52 13.04 1.20 8.17
N ASP A 53 14.17 0.97 8.83
CA ASP A 53 14.51 1.65 10.10
C ASP A 53 14.56 3.18 9.90
N MET A 54 15.17 3.64 8.81
CA MET A 54 15.23 5.07 8.45
C MET A 54 13.87 5.62 8.04
N LEU A 55 13.06 4.87 7.29
CA LEU A 55 11.72 5.28 6.86
C LEU A 55 10.84 5.59 8.07
N GLU A 56 10.90 4.77 9.12
CA GLU A 56 10.14 4.99 10.35
C GLU A 56 10.56 6.27 11.07
N GLU A 57 11.87 6.50 11.22
CA GLU A 57 12.39 7.74 11.81
C GLU A 57 11.96 8.97 10.99
N VAL A 58 12.14 8.91 9.67
CA VAL A 58 11.83 10.01 8.76
C VAL A 58 10.33 10.32 8.77
N ASN A 59 9.46 9.32 8.65
CA ASN A 59 8.01 9.52 8.63
C ASN A 59 7.49 10.16 9.93
N ASN A 60 7.96 9.68 11.09
CA ASN A 60 7.52 10.20 12.39
C ASN A 60 7.89 11.68 12.57
N ARG A 61 9.05 12.10 12.04
CA ARG A 61 9.51 13.49 12.13
C ARG A 61 8.88 14.36 11.05
N PHE A 62 8.85 13.86 9.81
CA PHE A 62 8.40 14.62 8.65
C PHE A 62 6.91 14.91 8.70
N ASN A 63 6.06 13.93 9.03
CA ASN A 63 4.61 14.11 9.06
C ASN A 63 4.19 15.23 10.03
N ARG A 64 4.84 15.32 11.20
CA ARG A 64 4.61 16.40 12.17
C ARG A 64 4.98 17.77 11.59
N ILE A 65 6.18 17.89 11.02
CA ILE A 65 6.66 19.14 10.41
C ILE A 65 5.77 19.56 9.24
N GLU A 66 5.37 18.61 8.39
CA GLU A 66 4.51 18.89 7.24
C GLU A 66 3.14 19.39 7.69
N MET A 67 2.49 18.70 8.63
CA MET A 67 1.17 19.09 9.12
C MET A 67 1.22 20.44 9.83
N GLU A 68 2.25 20.72 10.65
CA GLU A 68 2.43 22.03 11.29
C GLU A 68 2.58 23.17 10.27
N ARG A 69 3.37 22.95 9.21
CA ARG A 69 3.56 23.94 8.14
C ARG A 69 2.29 24.17 7.34
N LEU A 70 1.58 23.11 6.98
CA LEU A 70 0.30 23.19 6.27
C LEU A 70 -0.77 23.84 7.14
N GLY A 71 -0.83 23.52 8.43
CA GLY A 71 -1.76 24.13 9.38
C GLY A 71 -1.56 25.64 9.50
N LYS A 72 -0.29 26.09 9.60
CA LYS A 72 0.04 27.52 9.58
C LYS A 72 -0.35 28.20 8.26
N ALA A 73 -0.11 27.54 7.12
CA ALA A 73 -0.37 28.10 5.80
C ALA A 73 -1.87 28.16 5.45
N LEU A 74 -2.64 27.15 5.88
CA LEU A 74 -4.06 26.97 5.53
C LEU A 74 -5.02 27.40 6.65
N GLY A 75 -4.50 27.75 7.83
CA GLY A 75 -5.29 28.28 8.95
C GLY A 75 -6.03 27.22 9.76
N PHE A 76 -5.48 26.02 9.91
CA PHE A 76 -6.04 24.97 10.79
C PHE A 76 -5.08 24.60 11.92
N GLU A 77 -5.65 24.17 13.05
CA GLU A 77 -4.88 23.69 14.20
C GLU A 77 -4.35 22.28 13.98
N VAL A 78 -3.23 21.96 14.62
CA VAL A 78 -2.59 20.65 14.58
C VAL A 78 -2.36 20.19 16.01
N GLN A 79 -2.85 18.99 16.35
CA GLN A 79 -2.75 18.38 17.68
C GLN A 79 -1.91 17.10 17.57
N ASP A 80 -0.74 17.07 18.20
CA ASP A 80 0.24 15.96 18.13
C ASP A 80 0.54 15.49 16.68
N GLY A 81 0.70 16.45 15.77
CA GLY A 81 0.96 16.17 14.35
C GLY A 81 -0.26 15.75 13.53
N ILE A 82 -1.47 15.78 14.10
CA ILE A 82 -2.71 15.45 13.41
C ILE A 82 -3.52 16.73 13.19
N PRO A 83 -4.00 17.02 11.95
CA PRO A 83 -4.89 18.15 11.70
C PRO A 83 -6.18 18.05 12.54
N ALA A 84 -6.53 19.11 13.29
CA ALA A 84 -7.78 19.17 14.04
C ALA A 84 -9.03 18.89 13.18
N PRO A 85 -9.13 19.42 11.93
CA PRO A 85 -10.26 19.07 11.06
C PRO A 85 -10.40 17.57 10.75
N LEU A 86 -9.30 16.80 10.80
CA LEU A 86 -9.34 15.34 10.66
C LEU A 86 -9.75 14.68 11.98
N LEU A 87 -9.21 15.13 13.11
CA LEU A 87 -9.55 14.62 14.45
C LEU A 87 -11.02 14.83 14.82
N ASP A 88 -11.59 15.95 14.39
CA ASP A 88 -12.97 16.35 14.72
C ASP A 88 -14.03 15.63 13.88
N LEU A 89 -13.61 14.80 12.90
CA LEU A 89 -14.56 14.01 12.12
C LEU A 89 -15.27 12.95 12.98
N PRO A 90 -16.56 12.67 12.71
CA PRO A 90 -17.24 11.51 13.30
C PRO A 90 -16.44 10.22 13.05
N ARG A 91 -16.45 9.31 14.03
CA ARG A 91 -15.71 8.05 13.96
C ARG A 91 -16.05 7.25 12.71
N GLU A 92 -17.32 7.24 12.30
CA GLU A 92 -17.79 6.56 11.10
C GLU A 92 -17.15 7.13 9.83
N LYS A 93 -16.91 8.45 9.79
CA LYS A 93 -16.24 9.12 8.67
C LYS A 93 -14.75 8.83 8.62
N LEU A 94 -14.08 8.74 9.76
CA LEU A 94 -12.70 8.27 9.82
C LEU A 94 -12.57 6.85 9.25
N ILE A 95 -13.49 5.96 9.63
CA ILE A 95 -13.52 4.58 9.12
C ILE A 95 -13.82 4.54 7.62
N GLU A 96 -14.80 5.32 7.14
CA GLU A 96 -15.12 5.44 5.71
C GLU A 96 -13.90 5.92 4.91
N LEU A 97 -13.17 6.92 5.43
CA LEU A 97 -11.99 7.48 4.78
C LEU A 97 -10.88 6.44 4.59
N THR A 98 -10.69 5.51 5.53
CA THR A 98 -9.73 4.39 5.33
C THR A 98 -10.09 3.55 4.09
N GLY A 99 -11.38 3.36 3.82
CA GLY A 99 -11.85 2.64 2.63
C GLY A 99 -11.62 3.43 1.35
N GLU A 100 -11.85 4.74 1.36
CA GLU A 100 -11.57 5.60 0.19
C GLU A 100 -10.07 5.66 -0.12
N LEU A 101 -9.20 5.73 0.90
CA LEU A 101 -7.75 5.66 0.72
C LEU A 101 -7.31 4.31 0.12
N GLY A 102 -7.89 3.20 0.58
CA GLY A 102 -7.67 1.87 -0.01
C GLY A 102 -8.11 1.79 -1.48
N LYS A 103 -9.27 2.37 -1.83
CA LYS A 103 -9.75 2.44 -3.23
C LYS A 103 -8.82 3.28 -4.10
N ASN A 104 -8.37 4.44 -3.60
CA ASN A 104 -7.44 5.31 -4.32
C ASN A 104 -6.10 4.63 -4.58
N TRP A 105 -5.55 3.95 -3.57
CA TRP A 105 -4.34 3.16 -3.71
C TRP A 105 -4.49 2.06 -4.78
N LEU A 106 -5.57 1.28 -4.75
CA LEU A 106 -5.80 0.23 -5.75
C LEU A 106 -6.01 0.80 -7.16
N ALA A 107 -6.70 1.94 -7.28
CA ALA A 107 -6.86 2.61 -8.56
C ALA A 107 -5.53 3.08 -9.14
N MET A 108 -4.67 3.68 -8.31
CA MET A 108 -3.33 4.09 -8.70
C MET A 108 -2.48 2.90 -9.16
N ASP A 109 -2.48 1.80 -8.40
CA ASP A 109 -1.76 0.57 -8.75
C ASP A 109 -2.21 0.01 -10.12
N GLY A 110 -3.53 -0.06 -10.34
CA GLY A 110 -4.09 -0.49 -11.61
C GLY A 110 -3.79 0.43 -12.79
N ILE A 111 -3.73 1.75 -12.59
CA ILE A 111 -3.36 2.73 -13.62
C ILE A 111 -1.89 2.56 -14.02
N TRP A 112 -0.98 2.37 -13.05
CA TRP A 112 0.42 2.06 -13.32
C TRP A 112 0.57 0.76 -14.11
N PHE A 113 -0.13 -0.30 -13.67
CA PHE A 113 -0.11 -1.59 -14.37
C PHE A 113 -0.54 -1.44 -15.83
N GLN A 114 -1.66 -0.75 -16.08
CA GLN A 114 -2.19 -0.53 -17.42
C GLN A 114 -1.25 0.32 -18.29
N ALA A 115 -0.62 1.34 -17.73
CA ALA A 115 0.32 2.18 -18.46
C ALA A 115 1.54 1.37 -18.94
N VAL A 116 2.11 0.52 -18.07
CA VAL A 116 3.25 -0.35 -18.45
C VAL A 116 2.79 -1.42 -19.44
N GLU A 117 1.62 -2.03 -19.22
CA GLU A 117 1.08 -3.05 -20.12
C GLU A 117 0.85 -2.49 -21.53
N GLN A 118 0.28 -1.28 -21.63
CA GLN A 118 0.04 -0.63 -22.93
C GLN A 118 1.33 -0.28 -23.66
N ALA A 119 2.37 0.15 -22.94
CA ALA A 119 3.64 0.58 -23.54
C ALA A 119 4.61 -0.58 -23.84
N TYR A 120 4.63 -1.61 -22.99
CA TYR A 120 5.66 -2.66 -22.97
C TYR A 120 5.11 -4.09 -22.89
N GLY A 121 3.80 -4.26 -22.73
CA GLY A 121 3.13 -5.56 -22.70
C GLY A 121 3.03 -6.19 -21.30
N MET A 122 2.28 -7.28 -21.24
CA MET A 122 1.91 -7.97 -19.98
C MET A 122 3.12 -8.45 -19.17
N ASN A 123 4.16 -8.96 -19.82
CA ASN A 123 5.33 -9.51 -19.12
C ASN A 123 6.06 -8.42 -18.32
N ASP A 124 6.26 -7.25 -18.92
CA ASP A 124 6.90 -6.11 -18.25
C ASP A 124 6.01 -5.54 -17.15
N ALA A 125 4.70 -5.42 -17.40
CA ALA A 125 3.74 -4.98 -16.37
C ALA A 125 3.76 -5.90 -15.14
N LYS A 126 3.73 -7.23 -15.34
CA LYS A 126 3.83 -8.21 -14.25
C LYS A 126 5.17 -8.14 -13.53
N ARG A 127 6.28 -8.02 -14.26
CA ARG A 127 7.62 -7.90 -13.66
C ARG A 127 7.72 -6.66 -12.78
N CYS A 128 7.26 -5.50 -13.27
CA CYS A 128 7.21 -4.26 -12.51
C CYS A 128 6.32 -4.41 -11.28
N ASN A 129 5.10 -4.93 -11.45
CA ASN A 129 4.14 -5.19 -10.38
C ASN A 129 4.72 -6.07 -9.27
N ASP A 130 5.24 -7.25 -9.61
CA ASP A 130 5.74 -8.21 -8.63
C ASP A 130 6.96 -7.64 -7.88
N SER A 131 7.82 -6.89 -8.57
CA SER A 131 8.96 -6.21 -7.94
C SER A 131 8.54 -5.05 -7.02
N CYS A 132 7.42 -4.39 -7.33
CA CYS A 132 6.80 -3.37 -6.48
C CYS A 132 6.25 -4.02 -5.22
N TRP A 133 5.44 -5.07 -5.38
CA TRP A 133 4.83 -5.81 -4.28
C TRP A 133 5.85 -6.45 -3.33
N ASN A 134 6.95 -7.00 -3.84
CA ASN A 134 8.02 -7.52 -3.00
C ASN A 134 8.56 -6.46 -2.02
N ARG A 135 8.65 -5.20 -2.42
CA ARG A 135 9.16 -4.10 -1.59
C ARG A 135 8.07 -3.50 -0.72
N PHE A 136 6.94 -3.15 -1.34
CA PHE A 136 5.83 -2.50 -0.66
C PHE A 136 5.26 -3.37 0.46
N SER A 137 5.24 -4.70 0.30
CA SER A 137 4.76 -5.60 1.35
C SER A 137 5.58 -5.51 2.64
N GLN A 138 6.89 -5.31 2.54
CA GLN A 138 7.74 -5.10 3.73
C GLN A 138 7.54 -3.71 4.32
N VAL A 139 7.42 -2.68 3.48
CA VAL A 139 7.12 -1.32 3.93
C VAL A 139 5.79 -1.29 4.68
N GLU A 140 4.74 -1.85 4.08
CA GLU A 140 3.41 -1.94 4.66
C GLU A 140 3.42 -2.75 5.96
N ALA A 141 4.05 -3.93 5.98
CA ALA A 141 4.17 -4.75 7.18
C ALA A 141 4.90 -4.00 8.31
N ARG A 142 6.04 -3.34 8.01
CA ARG A 142 6.80 -2.57 9.01
C ARG A 142 5.96 -1.44 9.58
N MET A 143 5.31 -0.65 8.73
CA MET A 143 4.47 0.47 9.16
C MET A 143 3.29 0.00 10.03
N ILE A 144 2.64 -1.10 9.65
CA ILE A 144 1.57 -1.71 10.44
C ILE A 144 2.10 -2.25 11.76
N LYS A 145 3.25 -2.94 11.76
CA LYS A 145 3.91 -3.50 12.95
C LYS A 145 4.18 -2.40 13.98
N SER A 146 4.76 -1.28 13.55
CA SER A 146 5.00 -0.10 14.39
C SER A 146 3.70 0.54 14.88
N PHE A 147 2.71 0.73 14.00
CA PHE A 147 1.42 1.31 14.37
C PHE A 147 0.68 0.47 15.43
N LEU A 148 0.77 -0.85 15.36
CA LEU A 148 0.16 -1.79 16.29
C LEU A 148 1.01 -2.08 17.53
N GLY A 149 2.26 -1.63 17.58
CA GLY A 149 3.20 -1.95 18.66
C GLY A 149 3.52 -3.45 18.75
N LEU A 150 3.56 -4.15 17.62
CA LEU A 150 3.86 -5.58 17.59
C LEU A 150 5.36 -5.83 17.86
N PRO A 151 5.73 -6.89 18.60
CA PRO A 151 7.13 -7.21 18.85
C PRO A 151 7.83 -7.75 17.59
N GLU A 152 9.16 -7.86 17.63
CA GLU A 152 9.93 -8.29 16.44
C GLU A 152 9.52 -9.68 15.94
N GLN A 153 9.20 -10.59 16.87
CA GLN A 153 8.68 -11.92 16.59
C GLN A 153 7.21 -12.00 17.03
N ALA A 154 6.33 -11.37 16.26
CA ALA A 154 4.91 -11.24 16.62
C ALA A 154 4.09 -12.55 16.47
N GLY A 155 4.67 -13.57 15.85
CA GLY A 155 4.03 -14.86 15.60
C GLY A 155 2.79 -14.78 14.72
N LEU A 156 2.06 -15.91 14.63
CA LEU A 156 0.85 -16.01 13.81
C LEU A 156 -0.29 -15.10 14.30
N GLN A 157 -0.37 -14.83 15.61
CA GLN A 157 -1.38 -13.91 16.15
C GLN A 157 -1.08 -12.46 15.74
N GLY A 158 0.18 -12.03 15.78
CA GLY A 158 0.60 -10.74 15.24
C GLY A 158 0.33 -10.62 13.75
N LEU A 159 0.63 -11.67 12.97
CA LEU A 159 0.33 -11.71 11.54
C LEU A 159 -1.17 -11.59 11.27
N LYS A 160 -2.00 -12.36 11.98
CA LYS A 160 -3.46 -12.33 11.86
C LYS A 160 -4.02 -10.93 12.13
N GLN A 161 -3.50 -10.25 13.15
CA GLN A 161 -3.88 -8.86 13.43
C GLN A 161 -3.43 -7.95 12.28
N ALA A 162 -2.16 -8.01 11.87
CA ALA A 162 -1.57 -7.15 10.84
C ALA A 162 -2.26 -7.28 9.47
N LEU A 163 -2.68 -8.48 9.06
CA LEU A 163 -3.46 -8.71 7.83
C LEU A 163 -4.77 -7.89 7.80
N GLY A 164 -5.34 -7.57 8.96
CA GLY A 164 -6.51 -6.70 9.09
C GLY A 164 -6.25 -5.22 8.80
N PHE A 165 -4.99 -4.77 8.78
CA PHE A 165 -4.60 -3.36 8.63
C PHE A 165 -3.98 -3.04 7.26
N ARG A 166 -3.88 -4.03 6.37
CA ARG A 166 -3.39 -3.83 4.99
C ARG A 166 -4.32 -2.92 4.19
N MET A 167 -3.78 -2.20 3.21
CA MET A 167 -4.53 -1.26 2.37
C MET A 167 -5.75 -1.90 1.72
N TYR A 168 -5.64 -3.15 1.27
CA TYR A 168 -6.75 -3.85 0.64
C TYR A 168 -7.78 -4.41 1.64
N SER A 169 -7.48 -4.50 2.94
CA SER A 169 -8.35 -5.16 3.93
C SER A 169 -9.71 -4.47 4.05
N ARG A 170 -9.75 -3.17 3.71
CA ARG A 170 -10.94 -2.31 3.74
C ARG A 170 -11.80 -2.38 2.48
N ILE A 171 -11.28 -2.95 1.39
CA ILE A 171 -11.94 -2.96 0.07
C ILE A 171 -12.23 -4.37 -0.45
N ASN A 172 -11.68 -5.39 0.21
CA ASN A 172 -11.89 -6.80 -0.06
C ASN A 172 -12.60 -7.48 1.13
N LYS A 173 -13.10 -8.70 0.93
CA LYS A 173 -13.58 -9.57 2.02
C LYS A 173 -12.56 -10.68 2.26
N GLN A 174 -12.21 -10.89 3.51
CA GLN A 174 -11.17 -11.84 3.90
C GLN A 174 -11.53 -12.58 5.20
N SER A 175 -11.03 -13.80 5.32
CA SER A 175 -11.19 -14.63 6.51
C SER A 175 -9.85 -15.27 6.90
N VAL A 176 -9.76 -15.69 8.15
CA VAL A 176 -8.63 -16.46 8.67
C VAL A 176 -9.19 -17.70 9.35
N ILE A 177 -8.72 -18.87 8.92
CA ILE A 177 -9.04 -20.17 9.48
C ILE A 177 -7.83 -20.62 10.32
N GLU A 178 -8.07 -21.00 11.57
CA GLU A 178 -7.06 -21.64 12.41
C GLU A 178 -6.98 -23.12 12.02
N GLU A 179 -5.83 -23.59 11.53
CA GLU A 179 -5.60 -25.02 11.25
C GLU A 179 -4.96 -25.74 12.46
N GLY A 180 -4.49 -24.99 13.45
CA GLY A 180 -3.87 -25.51 14.67
C GLY A 180 -3.06 -24.44 15.40
N PRO A 181 -2.24 -24.81 16.40
CA PRO A 181 -1.42 -23.84 17.16
C PRO A 181 -0.30 -23.20 16.33
N THR A 182 0.04 -23.77 15.18
CA THR A 182 1.23 -23.43 14.37
C THR A 182 0.90 -23.16 12.91
N SER A 183 -0.39 -23.12 12.54
CA SER A 183 -0.83 -22.89 11.16
C SER A 183 -2.14 -22.10 11.11
N ILE A 184 -2.20 -21.12 10.21
CA ILE A 184 -3.42 -20.44 9.81
C ILE A 184 -3.55 -20.43 8.29
N ILE A 185 -4.78 -20.44 7.77
CA ILE A 185 -5.10 -20.15 6.37
C ILE A 185 -5.79 -18.80 6.29
N PHE A 186 -5.18 -17.88 5.56
CA PHE A 186 -5.81 -16.64 5.12
C PHE A 186 -6.51 -16.84 3.79
N GLN A 187 -7.77 -16.42 3.67
CA GLN A 187 -8.54 -16.49 2.44
C GLN A 187 -9.00 -15.10 2.00
N MET A 188 -8.82 -14.82 0.71
CA MET A 188 -9.41 -13.67 0.03
C MET A 188 -10.76 -14.06 -0.54
N ASN A 189 -11.82 -13.97 0.27
CA ASN A 189 -13.18 -14.39 -0.10
C ASN A 189 -13.78 -13.56 -1.24
N ASP A 190 -13.46 -12.26 -1.30
CA ASP A 190 -13.85 -11.39 -2.41
C ASP A 190 -12.71 -10.40 -2.69
N CYS A 191 -12.11 -10.52 -3.88
CA CYS A 191 -11.07 -9.62 -4.35
C CYS A 191 -11.66 -8.63 -5.34
N ARG A 192 -11.59 -7.33 -5.02
CA ARG A 192 -12.14 -6.26 -5.86
C ARG A 192 -11.63 -6.29 -7.30
N VAL A 193 -10.37 -6.68 -7.53
CA VAL A 193 -9.78 -6.83 -8.86
C VAL A 193 -10.44 -7.97 -9.62
N GLN A 194 -10.53 -9.17 -9.02
CA GLN A 194 -11.13 -10.34 -9.68
C GLN A 194 -12.62 -10.13 -9.92
N SER A 195 -13.35 -9.64 -8.92
CA SER A 195 -14.76 -9.29 -9.05
C SER A 195 -15.01 -8.24 -10.15
N ALA A 196 -14.10 -7.28 -10.34
CA ALA A 196 -14.19 -6.33 -11.45
C ALA A 196 -13.96 -6.98 -12.83
N ARG A 197 -13.10 -7.99 -12.92
CA ARG A 197 -12.85 -8.75 -14.15
C ARG A 197 -14.02 -9.67 -14.50
N GLN A 198 -14.55 -10.39 -13.52
CA GLN A 198 -15.73 -11.24 -13.69
C GLN A 198 -16.94 -10.44 -14.19
N ARG A 199 -17.20 -9.24 -13.64
CA ARG A 199 -18.24 -8.32 -14.16
C ARG A 199 -18.04 -7.90 -15.62
N LYS A 200 -16.82 -7.96 -16.13
CA LYS A 200 -16.47 -7.67 -17.53
C LYS A 200 -16.40 -8.94 -18.40
N GLY A 201 -16.74 -10.11 -17.86
CA GLY A 201 -16.61 -11.39 -18.56
C GLY A 201 -15.15 -11.77 -18.87
N LEU A 202 -14.19 -11.19 -18.15
CA LEU A 202 -12.77 -11.51 -18.29
C LEU A 202 -12.41 -12.65 -17.35
N ALA A 203 -11.51 -13.52 -17.82
CA ALA A 203 -10.88 -14.53 -16.95
C ALA A 203 -10.15 -13.86 -15.78
N ASP A 204 -10.05 -14.60 -14.67
CA ASP A 204 -9.32 -14.17 -13.49
C ASP A 204 -7.90 -13.75 -13.84
N TYR A 205 -7.44 -12.67 -13.20
CA TYR A 205 -6.10 -12.16 -13.37
C TYR A 205 -5.11 -13.13 -12.73
N PRO A 206 -4.04 -13.56 -13.42
CA PRO A 206 -3.06 -14.51 -12.89
C PRO A 206 -2.12 -13.86 -11.85
N CYS A 207 -2.64 -13.55 -10.66
CA CYS A 207 -1.94 -12.85 -9.58
C CYS A 207 -0.98 -13.70 -8.74
N LYS A 208 -0.91 -15.03 -8.94
CA LYS A 208 -0.09 -15.93 -8.11
C LYS A 208 1.37 -15.50 -7.97
N SER A 209 1.99 -15.01 -9.04
CA SER A 209 3.39 -14.55 -9.01
C SER A 209 3.59 -13.37 -8.05
N ALA A 210 2.68 -12.39 -8.09
CA ALA A 210 2.65 -11.27 -7.16
C ALA A 210 2.34 -11.74 -5.73
N GLY A 211 1.32 -12.59 -5.56
CA GLY A 211 0.93 -13.10 -4.25
C GLY A 211 2.06 -13.85 -3.55
N LEU A 212 2.84 -14.66 -4.28
CA LEU A 212 3.97 -15.39 -3.71
C LEU A 212 4.99 -14.47 -3.06
N VAL A 213 5.34 -13.36 -3.72
CA VAL A 213 6.28 -12.38 -3.14
C VAL A 213 5.61 -11.49 -2.10
N GLU A 214 4.35 -11.13 -2.30
CA GLU A 214 3.60 -10.25 -1.43
C GLU A 214 3.39 -10.86 -0.05
N TYR A 215 2.73 -12.02 0.02
CA TYR A 215 2.37 -12.65 1.29
C TYR A 215 3.59 -13.22 2.02
N SER A 216 4.61 -13.70 1.31
CA SER A 216 5.84 -14.17 1.95
C SER A 216 6.63 -13.02 2.58
N ARG A 217 6.81 -11.90 1.86
CA ARG A 217 7.53 -10.74 2.37
C ARG A 217 6.78 -10.02 3.49
N PHE A 218 5.47 -9.90 3.37
CA PHE A 218 4.65 -9.33 4.43
C PHE A 218 4.77 -10.16 5.71
N ALA A 219 4.57 -11.47 5.62
CA ALA A 219 4.63 -12.35 6.80
C ALA A 219 6.02 -12.39 7.44
N TRP A 220 7.07 -12.47 6.62
CA TRP A 220 8.46 -12.46 7.08
C TRP A 220 8.83 -11.18 7.85
N GLU A 221 8.31 -10.02 7.44
CA GLU A 221 8.57 -8.76 8.14
C GLU A 221 7.82 -8.66 9.49
N ILE A 222 6.67 -9.33 9.60
CA ILE A 222 5.95 -9.46 10.87
C ILE A 222 6.69 -10.39 11.83
N ASP A 223 7.16 -11.54 11.34
CA ASP A 223 7.98 -12.50 12.07
C ASP A 223 8.75 -13.38 11.08
N GLU A 224 10.09 -13.30 11.12
CA GLU A 224 10.96 -13.96 10.14
C GLU A 224 10.86 -15.49 10.12
N ARG A 225 10.28 -16.09 11.17
CA ARG A 225 10.09 -17.54 11.29
C ARG A 225 8.88 -18.06 10.52
N ILE A 226 7.99 -17.17 10.09
CA ILE A 226 6.78 -17.56 9.37
C ILE A 226 7.13 -18.04 7.97
N GLN A 227 6.66 -19.24 7.64
CA GLN A 227 6.70 -19.80 6.28
C GLN A 227 5.35 -19.58 5.60
N THR A 228 5.39 -19.23 4.32
CA THR A 228 4.19 -18.95 3.52
C THR A 228 4.07 -19.95 2.38
N GLU A 229 2.89 -20.56 2.25
CA GLU A 229 2.55 -21.49 1.18
C GLU A 229 1.29 -20.99 0.44
N CYS A 230 1.32 -21.05 -0.89
CA CYS A 230 0.13 -20.79 -1.72
C CYS A 230 -0.76 -22.04 -1.72
N VAL A 231 -1.94 -21.95 -1.09
CA VAL A 231 -2.95 -23.02 -1.15
C VAL A 231 -3.67 -23.01 -2.51
N GLY A 232 -3.92 -21.81 -3.05
CA GLY A 232 -4.46 -21.63 -4.39
C GLY A 232 -4.53 -20.15 -4.73
N CYS A 233 -4.19 -19.80 -5.96
CA CYS A 233 -4.30 -18.43 -6.46
C CYS A 233 -4.30 -18.45 -8.00
N PRO A 234 -5.16 -17.67 -8.67
CA PRO A 234 -5.17 -17.56 -10.12
C PRO A 234 -3.75 -17.39 -10.69
N PRO A 235 -3.38 -18.16 -11.73
CA PRO A 235 -4.26 -18.93 -12.61
C PRO A 235 -4.61 -20.34 -12.13
N ASP A 236 -4.22 -20.74 -10.92
CA ASP A 236 -4.66 -22.03 -10.37
C ASP A 236 -6.20 -22.07 -10.27
N GLU A 237 -6.76 -23.27 -10.37
CA GLU A 237 -8.16 -23.49 -10.01
C GLU A 237 -8.38 -23.20 -8.52
N HIS A 238 -9.51 -22.58 -8.21
CA HIS A 238 -9.93 -22.26 -6.85
C HIS A 238 -11.44 -22.47 -6.73
N PRO A 239 -11.94 -22.73 -5.51
CA PRO A 239 -13.36 -22.94 -5.29
C PRO A 239 -14.11 -21.57 -5.28
N PRO A 240 -15.45 -21.56 -5.33
CA PRO A 240 -16.21 -20.31 -5.41
C PRO A 240 -16.17 -19.44 -4.14
N GLU A 241 -15.74 -19.97 -3.00
CA GLU A 241 -15.75 -19.29 -1.70
C GLU A 241 -14.59 -18.29 -1.51
N TRP A 242 -13.53 -18.40 -2.33
CA TRP A 242 -12.37 -17.51 -2.26
C TRP A 242 -11.59 -17.49 -3.58
N PHE A 243 -10.93 -16.36 -3.85
CA PHE A 243 -10.06 -16.19 -5.01
C PHE A 243 -8.63 -16.64 -4.76
N CYS A 244 -8.08 -16.38 -3.58
CA CYS A 244 -6.80 -16.93 -3.20
C CYS A 244 -6.76 -17.32 -1.72
N ALA A 245 -5.94 -18.30 -1.40
CA ALA A 245 -5.72 -18.79 -0.06
C ALA A 245 -4.23 -19.01 0.19
N TRP A 246 -3.78 -18.60 1.37
CA TRP A 246 -2.38 -18.61 1.78
C TRP A 246 -2.27 -19.22 3.16
N ARG A 247 -1.44 -20.25 3.28
CA ARG A 247 -1.13 -20.88 4.56
C ARG A 247 0.12 -20.24 5.14
N PHE A 248 0.05 -19.90 6.42
CA PHE A 248 1.17 -19.37 7.18
C PHE A 248 1.46 -20.31 8.35
N THR A 249 2.71 -20.76 8.46
CA THR A 249 3.13 -21.70 9.50
C THR A 249 4.35 -21.19 10.25
N ILE A 250 4.45 -21.57 11.52
CA ILE A 250 5.71 -21.47 12.28
C ILE A 250 6.11 -22.89 12.66
N PRO A 251 7.21 -23.43 12.12
CA PRO A 251 7.69 -24.76 12.49
C PRO A 251 7.92 -24.85 14.01
N GLN A 252 7.51 -25.97 14.62
CA GLN A 252 7.95 -26.30 15.98
C GLN A 252 9.39 -26.85 15.88
N GLU A 253 10.28 -26.34 16.73
CA GLU A 253 11.60 -26.95 16.94
C GLU A 253 11.47 -28.36 17.54
#